data_AF-A0A0V0GMT6-F1
#
_entry.id   AF-A0A0V0GMT6-F1
#
_cell.length_a   1.000
_cell.length_b   1.000
_cell.length_c   1.000
_cell.angle_alpha   90.00
_cell.angle_beta   90.00
_cell.angle_gamma   90.00
#
_symmetry.space_group_name_H-M   'P 1'
#
loop_
_entity.id
_entity.type
_entity.pdbx_description
1 polymer ?
#
loop_
_entity_poly.entity_id
_entity_poly.type
_entity_poly.pdbx_seq_one_letter_code
_entity_poly.pdbx_strand_id
1 'polypeptide(L)'
;LNIDKRFILLRGCSGFYSYAIYEHVGSPEWPAFSIGETRIAFKLRKDKFHYMAVADNRQRFMPLPDDRMPARCQRLAYAEAVLLNNPVEPELRGEVDDKYQYSCDNKDNKVHGWISMDPPVGFWQITPSDEFRSGGPVKQNLTSHV
;
A
#
# COMPACT_ATOMS: atom_id res chain seq x y z
N LEU A 1 -10.36 -23.64 -1.03
CA LEU A 1 -9.02 -23.02 -0.88
C LEU A 1 -8.73 -22.86 0.60
N ASN A 2 -7.62 -23.41 1.07
CA ASN A 2 -7.07 -23.13 2.40
C ASN A 2 -6.05 -21.99 2.29
N ILE A 3 -6.03 -21.11 3.30
CA ILE A 3 -5.06 -20.03 3.40
C ILE A 3 -4.48 -20.06 4.82
N ASP A 4 -3.20 -20.42 4.92
CA ASP A 4 -2.43 -20.35 6.16
C ASP A 4 -1.61 -19.05 6.15
N LYS A 5 -1.77 -18.19 7.17
CA LYS A 5 -1.09 -16.89 7.29
C LYS A 5 -0.14 -16.95 8.47
N ARG A 6 1.13 -16.63 8.25
CA ARG A 6 2.17 -16.78 9.24
C ARG A 6 2.93 -15.48 9.47
N PHE A 7 3.27 -15.24 10.72
CA PHE A 7 4.04 -14.09 11.19
C PHE A 7 5.24 -14.60 12.00
N ILE A 8 6.42 -14.10 11.70
CA ILE A 8 7.67 -14.48 12.39
C ILE A 8 8.25 -13.22 13.04
N LEU A 9 8.37 -13.27 14.37
CA LEU A 9 8.99 -12.22 15.17
C LEU A 9 10.33 -12.74 15.67
N LEU A 10 11.41 -12.01 15.36
CA LEU A 10 12.75 -12.35 15.80
C LEU A 10 13.17 -11.45 16.97
N ARG A 11 13.71 -12.07 18.02
CA ARG A 11 14.22 -11.33 19.18
C ARG A 11 15.33 -10.37 18.75
N GLY A 12 15.20 -9.10 19.12
CA GLY A 12 16.18 -8.06 18.80
C GLY A 12 16.05 -7.44 17.41
N CYS A 13 15.06 -7.84 16.61
CA CYS A 13 14.79 -7.23 15.31
C CYS A 13 13.59 -6.28 15.37
N SER A 14 13.73 -5.10 14.76
CA SER A 14 12.63 -4.14 14.59
C SER A 14 11.82 -4.51 13.35
N GLY A 15 10.73 -5.27 13.55
CA GLY A 15 9.82 -5.69 12.50
C GLY A 15 9.41 -7.16 12.62
N PHE A 16 8.72 -7.66 11.59
CA PHE A 16 8.34 -9.07 11.49
C PHE A 16 8.30 -9.48 10.02
N TYR A 17 8.46 -10.77 9.77
CA TYR A 17 8.25 -11.36 8.45
C TYR A 17 6.84 -11.91 8.38
N SER A 18 6.21 -11.81 7.22
CA SER A 18 4.91 -12.43 6.97
C SER A 18 4.88 -13.13 5.62
N TYR A 19 4.21 -14.26 5.58
CA TYR A 19 3.89 -14.96 4.34
C TYR A 19 2.57 -15.71 4.49
N ALA A 20 2.02 -16.15 3.38
CA ALA A 20 0.83 -16.98 3.37
C ALA A 20 0.97 -18.13 2.38
N ILE A 21 0.46 -19.29 2.76
CA ILE A 21 0.44 -20.51 1.95
C ILE A 21 -1.01 -20.73 1.48
N TYR A 22 -1.17 -20.90 0.18
CA TYR A 22 -2.45 -21.08 -0.48
C TYR A 22 -2.51 -22.51 -1.00
N GLU A 23 -3.47 -23.29 -0.54
CA GLU A 23 -3.61 -24.69 -0.90
C GLU A 23 -4.99 -24.98 -1.47
N HIS A 24 -5.02 -25.61 -2.63
CA HIS A 24 -6.22 -26.16 -3.23
C HIS A 24 -5.92 -27.56 -3.74
N VAL A 25 -6.52 -28.58 -3.12
CA VAL A 25 -6.17 -30.00 -3.37
C VAL A 25 -6.77 -30.59 -4.65
N GLY A 26 -7.62 -29.84 -5.37
CA GLY A 26 -8.12 -30.21 -6.70
C GLY A 26 -9.03 -31.44 -6.72
N SER A 27 -9.54 -31.89 -5.57
CA SER A 27 -10.49 -33.00 -5.49
C SER A 27 -11.91 -32.54 -5.88
N PRO A 28 -12.82 -33.46 -6.26
CA PRO A 28 -14.20 -33.12 -6.60
C PRO A 28 -14.98 -32.41 -5.48
N GLU A 29 -14.58 -32.60 -4.22
CA GLU A 29 -15.18 -31.95 -3.05
C GLU A 29 -14.77 -30.48 -2.91
N TRP A 30 -13.77 -30.03 -3.68
CA TRP A 30 -13.25 -28.68 -3.66
C TRP A 30 -13.73 -27.90 -4.89
N PRO A 31 -14.66 -26.95 -4.73
CA PRO A 31 -15.20 -26.19 -5.84
C PRO A 31 -14.12 -25.39 -6.58
N ALA A 32 -14.30 -25.24 -7.88
CA ALA A 32 -13.53 -24.26 -8.65
C ALA A 32 -13.67 -22.87 -8.03
N PHE A 33 -12.58 -22.12 -8.00
CA PHE A 33 -12.55 -20.77 -7.44
C PHE A 33 -11.69 -19.84 -8.30
N SER A 34 -11.87 -18.54 -8.10
CA SER A 34 -11.00 -17.51 -8.68
C SER A 34 -10.62 -16.52 -7.59
N ILE A 35 -9.32 -16.21 -7.48
CA ILE A 35 -8.82 -15.11 -6.65
C ILE A 35 -8.40 -14.00 -7.60
N GLY A 36 -9.09 -12.86 -7.53
CA GLY A 36 -8.70 -11.67 -8.29
C GLY A 36 -7.43 -11.02 -7.77
N GLU A 37 -7.23 -11.04 -6.45
CA GLU A 37 -6.09 -10.35 -5.82
C GLU A 37 -5.73 -10.94 -4.46
N THR A 38 -4.43 -10.89 -4.13
CA THR A 38 -3.90 -11.15 -2.80
C THR A 38 -3.02 -9.98 -2.40
N ARG A 39 -3.26 -9.41 -1.21
CA ARG A 39 -2.47 -8.32 -0.66
C ARG A 39 -2.34 -8.43 0.86
N ILE A 40 -1.25 -7.91 1.39
CA ILE A 40 -1.15 -7.47 2.79
C ILE A 40 -1.20 -5.95 2.79
N ALA A 41 -1.97 -5.37 3.70
CA ALA A 41 -2.13 -3.92 3.80
C ALA A 41 -2.04 -3.51 5.26
N PHE A 42 -1.24 -2.48 5.53
CA PHE A 42 -1.06 -1.91 6.87
C PHE A 42 -1.70 -0.53 6.92
N LYS A 43 -2.73 -0.39 7.75
CA LYS A 43 -3.34 0.92 8.02
C LYS A 43 -2.60 1.57 9.17
N LEU A 44 -1.69 2.47 8.84
CA LEU A 44 -0.90 3.21 9.82
C LEU A 44 -1.73 4.33 10.49
N ARG A 45 -1.22 4.82 11.61
CA ARG A 45 -1.82 5.94 12.33
C ARG A 45 -1.70 7.22 11.50
N LYS A 46 -2.84 7.74 11.06
CA LYS A 46 -2.92 8.96 10.26
C LYS A 46 -2.40 10.22 10.95
N ASP A 47 -2.29 10.22 12.28
CA ASP A 47 -1.77 11.33 13.09
C ASP A 47 -0.24 11.27 13.28
N LYS A 48 0.39 10.20 12.78
CA LYS A 48 1.83 9.94 12.96
C LYS A 48 2.57 9.86 11.65
N PHE A 49 2.05 9.13 10.67
CA PHE A 49 2.75 8.80 9.43
C PHE A 49 2.23 9.66 8.28
N HIS A 50 2.90 10.78 7.99
CA HIS A 50 2.46 11.74 6.96
C HIS A 50 3.37 11.77 5.74
N TYR A 51 4.64 11.36 5.89
CA TYR A 51 5.60 11.38 4.80
C TYR A 51 5.72 9.99 4.20
N MET A 52 5.46 9.87 2.90
CA MET A 52 5.51 8.61 2.18
C MET A 52 6.74 8.58 1.27
N ALA A 53 7.38 7.42 1.16
CA ALA A 53 8.47 7.18 0.23
C ALA A 53 8.25 5.86 -0.52
N VAL A 54 8.17 5.92 -1.85
CA VAL A 54 8.01 4.75 -2.73
C VAL A 54 9.16 4.60 -3.74
N ALA A 55 9.92 5.67 -3.97
CA ALA A 55 11.19 5.67 -4.69
C ALA A 55 11.99 6.95 -4.34
N ASP A 56 13.27 7.01 -4.68
CA ASP A 56 14.13 8.19 -4.42
C ASP A 56 13.56 9.49 -5.00
N ASN A 57 12.90 9.38 -6.17
CA ASN A 57 12.24 10.49 -6.86
C ASN A 57 10.72 10.58 -6.60
N ARG A 58 10.17 9.72 -5.74
CA ARG A 58 8.74 9.68 -5.39
C ARG A 58 8.57 9.54 -3.88
N GLN A 59 8.75 10.68 -3.22
CA GLN A 59 8.62 10.82 -1.78
C GLN A 59 8.11 12.23 -1.46
N ARG A 60 7.17 12.35 -0.52
CA ARG A 60 6.55 13.62 -0.15
C ARG A 60 5.69 13.48 1.10
N PHE A 61 5.28 14.62 1.66
CA PHE A 61 4.09 14.66 2.51
C PHE A 61 2.86 14.33 1.68
N MET A 62 2.05 13.44 2.23
CA MET A 62 0.80 12.99 1.62
C MET A 62 -0.39 13.73 2.23
N PRO A 63 -1.48 13.87 1.46
CA PRO A 63 -2.78 14.22 2.03
C PRO A 63 -3.17 13.27 3.17
N LEU A 64 -4.04 13.72 4.06
CA LEU A 64 -4.66 12.90 5.08
C LEU A 64 -5.93 12.24 4.54
N PRO A 65 -6.39 11.10 5.11
CA PRO A 65 -7.67 10.52 4.75
C PRO A 65 -8.85 11.49 4.90
N ASP A 66 -8.75 12.46 5.81
CA ASP A 66 -9.76 13.50 6.04
C ASP A 66 -9.80 14.55 4.91
N ASP A 67 -8.70 14.72 4.17
CA ASP A 67 -8.64 15.58 2.98
C ASP A 67 -9.53 15.03 1.85
N ARG A 68 -9.76 13.70 1.83
CA ARG A 68 -10.62 13.01 0.86
C ARG A 68 -12.12 13.03 1.23
N MET A 69 -12.51 13.75 2.27
CA MET A 69 -13.93 13.91 2.65
C MET A 69 -14.64 14.90 1.71
N PRO A 70 -15.95 14.73 1.43
CA PRO A 70 -16.68 15.59 0.47
C PRO A 70 -16.63 17.10 0.73
N ALA A 71 -16.45 17.52 1.99
CA ALA A 71 -16.33 18.93 2.35
C ALA A 71 -14.96 19.55 1.97
N ARG A 72 -13.97 18.73 1.62
CA ARG A 72 -12.56 19.12 1.48
C ARG A 72 -11.96 18.74 0.13
N CYS A 73 -12.60 17.81 -0.59
CA CYS A 73 -12.23 17.44 -1.95
C CYS A 73 -13.42 17.41 -2.90
N GLN A 74 -13.12 17.34 -4.20
CA GLN A 74 -14.08 17.05 -5.24
C GLN A 74 -13.68 15.75 -5.96
N ARG A 75 -14.59 14.77 -6.00
CA ARG A 75 -14.38 13.55 -6.78
C ARG A 75 -14.29 13.89 -8.28
N LEU A 76 -13.31 13.32 -8.96
CA LEU A 76 -13.12 13.48 -10.40
C LEU A 76 -13.88 12.39 -11.17
N ALA A 77 -13.55 12.19 -12.46
CA ALA A 77 -14.20 11.19 -13.30
C ALA A 77 -14.07 9.76 -12.76
N TYR A 78 -12.93 9.44 -12.14
CA TYR A 78 -12.66 8.15 -11.50
C TYR A 78 -12.91 8.22 -10.00
N ALA A 79 -13.46 7.16 -9.41
CA ALA A 79 -13.84 7.14 -8.00
C ALA A 79 -12.62 7.21 -7.07
N GLU A 80 -11.47 6.78 -7.57
CA GLU A 80 -10.20 6.74 -6.88
C GLU A 80 -9.44 8.08 -6.89
N ALA A 81 -9.86 9.04 -7.73
CA ALA A 81 -9.21 10.33 -7.92
C ALA A 81 -10.04 11.48 -7.34
N VAL A 82 -9.41 12.33 -6.54
CA VAL A 82 -10.05 13.52 -5.97
C VAL A 82 -9.17 14.76 -6.15
N LEU A 83 -9.78 15.90 -6.44
CA LEU A 83 -9.13 17.22 -6.39
C LEU A 83 -9.24 17.77 -4.96
N LEU A 84 -8.11 18.17 -4.39
CA LEU A 84 -8.04 18.71 -3.03
C LEU A 84 -8.38 20.20 -3.02
N ASN A 85 -9.59 20.54 -2.55
CA ASN A 85 -10.10 21.92 -2.55
C ASN A 85 -9.74 22.69 -1.29
N ASN A 86 -9.74 22.00 -0.15
CA ASN A 86 -9.46 22.55 1.18
C ASN A 86 -8.72 21.51 2.04
N PRO A 87 -7.49 21.09 1.67
CA PRO A 87 -6.70 20.12 2.45
C PRO A 87 -6.20 20.72 3.78
N VAL A 88 -5.77 19.86 4.71
CA VAL A 88 -5.23 20.28 6.03
C VAL A 88 -3.94 21.07 5.81
N GLU A 89 -3.07 20.54 4.96
CA GLU A 89 -1.86 21.22 4.51
C GLU A 89 -2.20 22.11 3.30
N PRO A 90 -2.16 23.45 3.42
CA PRO A 90 -2.62 24.35 2.36
C PRO A 90 -1.83 24.23 1.05
N GLU A 91 -0.58 23.76 1.11
CA GLU A 91 0.28 23.56 -0.06
C GLU A 91 -0.24 22.49 -1.02
N LEU A 92 -1.06 21.53 -0.52
CA LEU A 92 -1.65 20.46 -1.33
C LEU A 92 -2.89 20.93 -2.11
N ARG A 93 -3.32 22.18 -1.92
CA ARG A 93 -4.56 22.68 -2.54
C ARG A 93 -4.41 22.76 -4.06
N GLY A 94 -5.40 22.21 -4.77
CA GLY A 94 -5.41 22.13 -6.22
C GLY A 94 -4.69 20.89 -6.77
N GLU A 95 -4.08 20.07 -5.91
CA GLU A 95 -3.52 18.79 -6.33
C GLU A 95 -4.59 17.71 -6.48
N VAL A 96 -4.28 16.71 -7.29
CA VAL A 96 -5.08 15.49 -7.43
C VAL A 96 -4.43 14.39 -6.61
N ASP A 97 -5.21 13.79 -5.72
CA ASP A 97 -4.84 12.59 -4.98
C ASP A 97 -5.52 11.37 -5.61
N ASP A 98 -4.70 10.47 -6.17
CA ASP A 98 -5.13 9.29 -6.91
C ASP A 98 -4.48 8.02 -6.35
N LYS A 99 -5.32 7.00 -6.10
CA LYS A 99 -4.91 5.70 -5.54
C LYS A 99 -3.80 5.01 -6.33
N TYR A 100 -3.80 5.13 -7.66
CA TYR A 100 -2.91 4.44 -8.58
C TYR A 100 -1.64 5.22 -8.90
N GLN A 101 -1.57 6.51 -8.56
CA GLN A 101 -0.42 7.39 -8.83
C GLN A 101 0.91 6.87 -8.27
N TYR A 102 0.85 6.10 -7.18
CA TYR A 102 2.01 5.54 -6.51
C TYR A 102 2.27 4.07 -6.83
N SER A 103 1.60 3.53 -7.85
CA SER A 103 1.90 2.20 -8.34
C SER A 103 3.33 2.14 -8.90
N CYS A 104 3.94 0.96 -8.85
CA CYS A 104 5.20 0.71 -9.52
C CYS A 104 5.27 -0.71 -10.07
N ASP A 105 6.15 -0.89 -11.04
CA ASP A 105 6.46 -2.18 -11.65
C ASP A 105 6.98 -3.15 -10.59
N ASN A 106 6.60 -4.42 -10.69
CA ASN A 106 7.04 -5.46 -9.75
C ASN A 106 8.56 -5.46 -9.52
N LYS A 107 9.34 -5.35 -10.60
CA LYS A 107 10.81 -5.34 -10.54
C LYS A 107 11.38 -4.23 -9.66
N ASP A 108 10.64 -3.13 -9.48
CA ASP A 108 11.05 -1.95 -8.71
C ASP A 108 10.36 -1.90 -7.33
N ASN A 109 9.28 -2.66 -7.12
CA ASN A 109 8.51 -2.71 -5.87
C ASN A 109 9.21 -3.57 -4.80
N LYS A 110 10.36 -3.09 -4.31
CA LYS A 110 11.22 -3.77 -3.33
C LYS A 110 11.08 -3.20 -1.92
N VAL A 111 11.11 -1.88 -1.77
CA VAL A 111 10.98 -1.20 -0.48
C VAL A 111 10.15 0.06 -0.65
N HIS A 112 9.13 0.22 0.19
CA HIS A 112 8.34 1.44 0.26
C HIS A 112 7.73 1.56 1.65
N GLY A 113 7.32 2.76 2.03
CA GLY A 113 6.86 2.97 3.40
C GLY A 113 6.47 4.38 3.73
N TRP A 114 6.40 4.61 5.03
CA TRP A 114 5.99 5.85 5.63
C TRP A 114 6.92 6.23 6.77
N ILE A 115 7.07 7.52 6.98
CA ILE A 115 7.89 8.11 8.03
C ILE A 115 6.98 8.94 8.94
N SER A 116 7.14 8.72 10.24
CA SER A 116 6.69 9.61 11.28
C SER A 116 7.84 10.49 11.73
N MET A 117 7.57 11.77 11.94
CA MET A 117 8.56 12.73 12.44
C MET A 117 8.55 12.81 13.98
N ASP A 118 7.44 12.42 14.61
CA ASP A 118 7.29 12.43 16.07
C ASP A 118 6.43 11.25 16.59
N PRO A 119 7.06 10.16 17.09
CA PRO A 119 8.51 9.98 17.18
C PRO A 119 9.15 9.73 15.80
N PRO A 120 10.46 9.97 15.62
CA PRO A 120 11.16 9.73 14.36
C PRO A 120 11.27 8.22 14.09
N VAL A 121 10.27 7.64 13.44
CA VAL A 121 10.18 6.20 13.14
C VAL A 121 9.65 5.97 11.72
N GLY A 122 10.21 4.97 11.04
CA GLY A 122 9.74 4.51 9.74
C GLY A 122 8.96 3.21 9.85
N PHE A 123 7.96 3.05 8.98
CA PHE A 123 7.30 1.77 8.71
C PHE A 123 7.57 1.39 7.26
N TRP A 124 8.25 0.27 7.04
CA TRP A 124 8.73 -0.15 5.73
C TRP A 124 8.19 -1.53 5.37
N GLN A 125 7.60 -1.64 4.18
CA GLN A 125 7.29 -2.91 3.55
C GLN A 125 8.47 -3.29 2.66
N ILE A 126 9.04 -4.49 2.90
CA ILE A 126 10.19 -5.01 2.16
C ILE A 126 9.76 -6.29 1.46
N THR A 127 9.91 -6.31 0.13
CA THR A 127 9.63 -7.47 -0.71
C THR A 127 10.95 -8.01 -1.27
N PRO A 128 11.48 -9.11 -0.72
CA PRO A 128 12.80 -9.63 -1.12
C PRO A 128 12.75 -10.48 -2.41
N SER A 129 11.58 -10.96 -2.83
CA SER A 129 11.40 -11.82 -4.01
C SER A 129 10.08 -11.49 -4.73
N ASP A 130 10.09 -11.59 -6.05
CA ASP A 130 8.90 -11.45 -6.91
C ASP A 130 8.26 -12.80 -7.27
N GLU A 131 8.80 -13.93 -6.80
CA GLU A 131 8.34 -15.29 -7.19
C GLU A 131 6.85 -15.56 -6.89
N PHE A 132 6.30 -14.87 -5.89
CA PHE A 132 4.87 -14.96 -5.55
C PHE A 132 3.98 -14.03 -6.39
N ARG A 133 4.56 -13.10 -7.17
CA ARG A 133 3.82 -12.11 -7.96
C ARG A 133 3.54 -12.65 -9.36
N SER A 134 2.29 -12.50 -9.79
CA SER A 134 1.88 -12.83 -11.16
C SER A 134 2.06 -11.64 -12.11
N GLY A 135 2.15 -11.91 -13.42
CA GLY A 135 2.14 -10.90 -14.48
C GLY A 135 3.50 -10.29 -14.86
N GLY A 136 4.60 -10.85 -14.34
CA GLY A 136 5.95 -10.50 -14.78
C GLY A 136 6.47 -9.17 -14.23
N PRO A 137 7.68 -8.75 -14.66
CA PRO A 137 8.42 -7.65 -14.04
C PRO A 137 7.81 -6.26 -14.25
N VAL A 138 7.04 -6.07 -15.33
CA VAL A 138 6.45 -4.78 -15.72
C VAL A 138 5.00 -4.61 -15.29
N LYS A 139 4.38 -5.62 -14.65
CA LYS A 139 3.05 -5.44 -14.08
C LYS A 139 3.14 -4.46 -12.92
N GLN A 140 2.28 -3.43 -12.97
CA GLN A 140 2.19 -2.44 -11.91
C GLN A 140 1.32 -2.96 -10.76
N ASN A 141 1.78 -2.72 -9.53
CA ASN A 141 1.02 -2.99 -8.33
C ASN A 141 1.05 -1.79 -7.38
N LEU A 142 0.03 -1.72 -6.53
CA LEU A 142 -0.08 -0.69 -5.50
C LEU A 142 1.07 -0.81 -4.49
N THR A 143 1.57 0.34 -4.03
CA THR A 143 2.53 0.45 -2.94
C THR A 143 1.85 1.09 -1.72
N SER A 144 2.21 2.32 -1.40
CA SER A 144 1.64 3.17 -0.36
C SER A 144 0.71 4.21 -0.98
N HIS A 145 -0.39 4.54 -0.30
CA HIS A 145 -1.33 5.60 -0.65
C HIS A 145 -2.18 5.99 0.57
N VAL A 146 -2.97 7.06 0.45
CA VAL A 146 -3.86 7.63 1.48
C VAL A 146 -5.20 6.90 1.52
#